data_AF-A0A3C0C2H2-F1
#
_entry.id   AF-A0A3C0C2H2-F1
#
_cell.length_a   1.000
_cell.length_b   1.000
_cell.length_c   1.000
_cell.angle_alpha   90.00
_cell.angle_beta   90.00
_cell.angle_gamma   90.00
#
_symmetry.space_group_name_H-M   'P 1'
#
loop_
_entity.id
_entity.type
_entity.pdbx_description
1 polymer ?
#
loop_
_entity_poly.entity_id
_entity_poly.type
_entity_poly.pdbx_seq_one_letter_code
_entity_poly.pdbx_strand_id
1 'polypeptide(L)'
;MTSIIADINDNRHVFKSSVDHFFSKINISKQLKSSNFYKKSGFSCTQILKELFALVFTGKNLYRSLLSDDALLTFRKNTAYRFLNSEHFNWEKLLYKVMSQLISEVDRLTGKDRES
;
A
#
# COMPACT_ATOMS: atom_id res chain seq x y z
N MET A 1 7.34 -34.99 7.61
CA MET A 1 7.48 -33.60 8.06
C MET A 1 7.35 -32.70 6.85
N THR A 2 6.12 -32.27 6.55
CA THR A 2 5.81 -31.42 5.40
C THR A 2 6.11 -29.96 5.74
N SER A 3 6.85 -29.33 4.84
CA SER A 3 7.47 -28.01 4.99
C SER A 3 6.43 -26.90 5.03
N ILE A 4 5.95 -26.54 6.23
CA ILE A 4 5.07 -25.36 6.47
C ILE A 4 5.74 -24.04 6.01
N ILE A 5 7.06 -24.05 5.82
CA ILE A 5 7.86 -22.85 5.52
C ILE A 5 7.76 -22.41 4.04
N ALA A 6 7.47 -23.32 3.10
CA ALA A 6 7.43 -22.99 1.67
C ALA A 6 6.24 -22.08 1.32
N ASP A 7 5.10 -22.31 1.98
CA ASP A 7 3.85 -21.61 1.69
C ASP A 7 3.91 -20.11 2.02
N ILE A 8 4.61 -19.75 3.09
CA ILE A 8 4.76 -18.34 3.52
C ILE A 8 5.62 -17.54 2.53
N ASN A 9 6.61 -18.18 1.90
CA ASN A 9 7.54 -17.48 1.02
C ASN A 9 6.95 -17.25 -0.38
N ASP A 10 6.19 -18.21 -0.90
CA ASP A 10 5.50 -18.11 -2.19
C ASP A 10 4.40 -17.03 -2.15
N ASN A 11 3.64 -17.02 -1.05
CA ASN A 11 2.64 -15.99 -0.78
C ASN A 11 3.23 -14.56 -0.80
N ARG A 12 4.46 -14.33 -0.30
CA ARG A 12 5.06 -12.97 -0.30
C ARG A 12 5.20 -12.38 -1.70
N HIS A 13 5.64 -13.18 -2.67
CA HIS A 13 5.80 -12.72 -4.05
C HIS A 13 4.44 -12.45 -4.72
N VAL A 14 3.47 -13.33 -4.48
CA VAL A 14 2.10 -13.16 -4.97
C VAL A 14 1.48 -11.89 -4.39
N PHE A 15 1.56 -11.66 -3.09
CA PHE A 15 1.02 -10.46 -2.44
C PHE A 15 1.67 -9.18 -2.95
N LYS A 16 3.01 -9.17 -3.10
CA LYS A 16 3.70 -8.01 -3.66
C LYS A 16 3.20 -7.69 -5.07
N SER A 17 3.03 -8.71 -5.92
CA SER A 17 2.45 -8.56 -7.27
C SER A 17 1.02 -8.02 -7.24
N SER A 18 0.15 -8.53 -6.36
CA SER A 18 -1.23 -8.06 -6.21
C SER A 18 -1.30 -6.60 -5.74
N VAL A 19 -0.47 -6.22 -4.77
CA VAL A 19 -0.37 -4.83 -4.31
C VAL A 19 0.15 -3.93 -5.44
N ASP A 20 1.19 -4.37 -6.16
CA ASP A 20 1.74 -3.66 -7.32
C ASP A 20 0.66 -3.41 -8.39
N HIS A 21 -0.11 -4.45 -8.73
CA HIS A 21 -1.22 -4.37 -9.68
C HIS A 21 -2.34 -3.43 -9.20
N PHE A 22 -2.77 -3.56 -7.95
CA PHE A 22 -3.79 -2.69 -7.36
C PHE A 22 -3.37 -1.22 -7.41
N PHE A 23 -2.15 -0.91 -6.97
CA PHE A 23 -1.59 0.44 -6.92
C PHE A 23 -1.50 1.06 -8.33
N SER A 24 -1.16 0.24 -9.33
CA SER A 24 -1.18 0.64 -10.75
C SER A 24 -2.60 0.96 -11.21
N LYS A 25 -3.57 0.08 -10.94
CA LYS A 25 -4.98 0.23 -11.35
C LYS A 25 -5.61 1.50 -10.79
N ILE A 26 -5.35 1.84 -9.52
CA ILE A 26 -5.87 3.08 -8.91
C ILE A 26 -5.02 4.32 -9.19
N ASN A 27 -3.95 4.18 -9.98
CA ASN A 27 -2.99 5.23 -10.28
C ASN A 27 -2.54 6.00 -9.01
N ILE A 28 -2.13 5.23 -7.99
CA ILE A 28 -1.86 5.74 -6.64
C ILE A 28 -0.88 6.92 -6.62
N SER A 29 0.12 6.93 -7.51
CA SER A 29 1.11 8.00 -7.60
C SER A 29 0.46 9.35 -7.95
N LYS A 30 -0.55 9.34 -8.83
CA LYS A 30 -1.33 10.53 -9.17
C LYS A 30 -2.20 10.97 -7.99
N GLN A 31 -2.84 10.01 -7.31
CA GLN A 31 -3.66 10.29 -6.13
C GLN A 31 -2.84 10.91 -4.99
N LEU A 32 -1.66 10.35 -4.72
CA LEU A 32 -0.68 10.86 -3.76
C LEU A 32 -0.28 12.31 -4.07
N LYS A 33 0.17 12.60 -5.30
CA LYS A 33 0.54 13.98 -5.69
C LYS A 33 -0.61 14.95 -5.49
N SER A 34 -1.81 14.57 -5.93
CA SER A 34 -3.00 15.42 -5.78
C SER A 34 -3.49 15.60 -4.33
N SER A 35 -2.95 14.80 -3.40
CA SER A 35 -3.24 14.81 -1.96
C SER A 35 -2.04 15.30 -1.15
N ASN A 36 -1.15 16.07 -1.78
CA ASN A 36 0.01 16.72 -1.17
C ASN A 36 1.14 15.78 -0.69
N PHE A 37 1.17 14.53 -1.17
CA PHE A 37 2.28 13.63 -0.91
C PHE A 37 3.44 13.92 -1.85
N TYR A 38 4.24 14.91 -1.47
CA TYR A 38 5.46 15.28 -2.17
C TYR A 38 6.69 14.81 -1.39
N LYS A 39 7.57 14.10 -2.09
CA LYS A 39 8.86 13.67 -1.53
C LYS A 39 9.79 14.87 -1.38
N LYS A 40 10.42 15.02 -0.21
CA LYS A 40 11.54 15.95 0.00
C LYS A 40 12.89 15.34 -0.41
N SER A 41 13.18 14.10 -0.01
CA SER A 41 14.42 13.36 -0.38
C SER A 41 14.29 11.86 -0.10
N GLY A 42 15.23 11.02 -0.58
CA GLY A 42 15.28 9.59 -0.22
C GLY A 42 14.35 8.66 -1.01
N PHE A 43 13.35 8.06 -0.36
CA PHE A 43 12.40 7.11 -0.97
C PHE A 43 11.17 7.82 -1.56
N SER A 44 10.52 7.23 -2.57
CA SER A 44 9.28 7.81 -3.10
C SER A 44 8.08 7.55 -2.17
N CYS A 45 7.13 8.49 -2.09
CA CYS A 45 5.92 8.32 -1.29
C CYS A 45 5.11 7.08 -1.72
N THR A 46 5.06 6.80 -3.03
CA THR A 46 4.43 5.59 -3.56
C THR A 46 5.10 4.32 -3.04
N GLN A 47 6.43 4.28 -3.04
CA GLN A 47 7.19 3.13 -2.52
C GLN A 47 6.95 2.92 -1.03
N ILE A 48 7.06 3.99 -0.23
CA ILE A 48 6.84 3.89 1.22
C ILE A 48 5.41 3.40 1.51
N LEU A 49 4.40 3.99 0.86
CA LEU A 49 3.01 3.58 1.06
C LEU A 49 2.79 2.12 0.66
N LYS A 50 3.39 1.68 -0.45
CA LYS A 50 3.25 0.31 -0.95
C LYS A 50 3.79 -0.73 0.02
N GLU A 51 4.99 -0.51 0.55
CA GLU A 51 5.63 -1.42 1.50
C GLU A 51 4.88 -1.43 2.83
N LEU A 52 4.42 -0.26 3.31
CA LEU A 52 3.56 -0.18 4.51
C LEU A 52 2.21 -0.89 4.31
N PHE A 53 1.60 -0.74 3.14
CA PHE A 53 0.34 -1.41 2.80
C PHE A 53 0.51 -2.93 2.76
N ALA A 54 1.62 -3.43 2.21
CA ALA A 54 1.92 -4.87 2.21
C ALA A 54 2.06 -5.47 3.62
N LEU A 55 2.53 -4.70 4.61
CA LEU A 55 2.57 -5.18 6.00
C LEU A 55 1.18 -5.51 6.55
N VAL A 56 0.15 -4.75 6.16
CA VAL A 56 -1.23 -4.97 6.60
C VAL A 56 -1.73 -6.35 6.16
N PHE A 57 -1.49 -6.73 4.91
CA PHE A 57 -1.93 -8.03 4.37
C PHE A 57 -1.11 -9.21 4.87
N THR A 58 0.12 -8.95 5.35
CA THR A 58 0.97 -10.00 5.94
C THR A 58 0.77 -10.13 7.45
N GLY A 59 -0.10 -9.33 8.06
CA GLY A 59 -0.32 -9.31 9.52
C GLY A 59 0.92 -8.87 10.31
N LYS A 60 1.90 -8.24 9.65
CA LYS A 60 3.18 -7.88 10.27
C LYS A 60 3.07 -6.54 10.98
N ASN A 61 3.57 -6.49 12.21
CA ASN A 61 3.66 -5.26 12.96
C ASN A 61 4.79 -4.36 12.44
N LEU A 62 4.50 -3.10 12.13
CA LEU A 62 5.46 -2.15 11.59
C LEU A 62 6.69 -1.97 12.50
N TYR A 63 6.48 -1.78 13.80
CA TYR A 63 7.59 -1.58 14.74
C TYR A 63 8.52 -2.80 14.78
N ARG A 64 7.96 -4.01 14.88
CA ARG A 64 8.76 -5.24 14.85
C ARG A 64 9.50 -5.41 13.52
N SER A 65 8.83 -5.14 12.40
CA SER A 65 9.40 -5.26 11.05
C SER A 65 10.58 -4.29 10.83
N LEU A 66 10.49 -3.08 11.37
CA LEU A 66 11.56 -2.08 11.33
C LEU A 66 12.75 -2.42 12.24
N LEU A 67 12.52 -3.18 13.32
CA LEU A 67 13.60 -3.62 14.22
C LEU A 67 14.33 -4.84 13.67
N SER A 68 13.61 -5.75 13.00
CA SER A 68 14.17 -7.00 12.46
C SER A 68 14.75 -6.86 11.06
N ASP A 69 14.86 -5.64 10.53
CA ASP A 69 15.28 -5.39 9.15
C ASP A 69 14.53 -6.27 8.12
N ASP A 70 13.20 -6.29 8.23
CA ASP A 70 12.36 -7.11 7.38
C ASP A 70 12.58 -6.80 5.89
N ALA A 71 12.79 -7.84 5.08
CA ALA A 71 13.02 -7.72 3.64
C ALA A 71 11.88 -7.03 2.86
N LEU A 72 10.68 -6.91 3.45
CA LEU A 72 9.58 -6.15 2.87
C LEU A 72 9.78 -4.63 2.93
N LEU A 73 10.65 -4.15 3.83
CA LEU A 73 10.91 -2.74 4.06
C LEU A 73 12.29 -2.36 3.54
N THR A 74 12.33 -1.50 2.53
CA THR A 74 13.57 -0.97 1.96
C THR A 74 14.08 0.25 2.73
N PHE A 75 13.24 0.84 3.58
CA PHE A 75 13.55 2.03 4.37
C PHE A 75 13.61 1.73 5.88
N ARG A 76 14.32 2.60 6.60
CA ARG A 76 14.47 2.53 8.06
C ARG A 76 13.38 3.30 8.81
N LYS A 77 13.37 3.10 10.13
CA LYS A 77 12.44 3.67 11.11
C LYS A 77 12.11 5.16 10.89
N ASN A 78 13.14 5.99 10.70
CA ASN A 78 12.96 7.44 10.54
C ASN A 78 12.17 7.80 9.28
N THR A 79 12.37 7.07 8.18
CA THR A 79 11.61 7.28 6.94
C THR A 79 10.15 6.92 7.13
N ALA A 80 9.86 5.79 7.78
CA ALA A 80 8.51 5.34 8.06
C ALA A 80 7.71 6.38 8.86
N TYR A 81 8.27 6.84 9.97
CA TYR A 81 7.58 7.78 10.85
C TYR A 81 7.47 9.18 10.27
N ARG A 82 8.49 9.67 9.55
CA ARG A 82 8.39 10.96 8.86
C ARG A 82 7.31 10.94 7.77
N PHE A 83 7.12 9.79 7.11
CA PHE A 83 6.07 9.63 6.11
C PHE A 83 4.69 9.59 6.76
N LEU A 84 4.50 8.76 7.79
CA LEU A 84 3.21 8.61 8.47
C LEU A 84 2.76 9.89 9.20
N ASN A 85 3.71 10.60 9.81
CA ASN A 85 3.43 11.76 10.66
C ASN A 85 3.67 13.11 9.95
N SER A 86 3.72 13.14 8.61
CA SER A 86 3.89 14.42 7.91
C SER A 86 2.62 15.26 7.99
N GLU A 87 2.74 16.46 8.54
CA GLU A 87 1.66 17.46 8.60
C GLU A 87 1.21 17.98 7.22
N HIS A 88 2.06 17.85 6.19
CA HIS A 88 1.74 18.32 4.84
C HIS A 88 0.94 17.29 4.03
N PHE A 89 0.94 16.03 4.45
CA PHE A 89 0.29 14.95 3.72
C PHE A 89 -1.19 14.92 4.06
N ASN A 90 -2.04 15.13 3.05
CA ASN A 90 -3.47 15.14 3.24
C ASN A 90 -4.04 13.72 3.11
N TRP A 91 -3.95 12.96 4.20
CA TRP A 91 -4.46 11.59 4.29
C TRP A 91 -5.96 11.49 4.01
N GLU A 92 -6.75 12.44 4.49
CA GLU A 92 -8.20 12.48 4.28
C GLU A 92 -8.54 12.61 2.79
N LYS A 93 -7.90 13.56 2.10
CA LYS A 93 -8.07 13.74 0.66
C LYS A 93 -7.61 12.52 -0.12
N LEU A 94 -6.51 11.88 0.27
CA LEU A 94 -6.06 10.64 -0.36
C LEU A 94 -7.14 9.55 -0.21
N LEU A 95 -7.65 9.36 1.00
CA LEU A 95 -8.68 8.36 1.28
C LEU A 95 -9.95 8.62 0.48
N TYR A 96 -10.44 9.87 0.49
CA TYR A 96 -11.62 10.25 -0.26
C TYR A 96 -11.48 9.91 -1.76
N LYS A 97 -10.35 10.29 -2.37
CA LYS A 97 -10.11 10.04 -3.79
C LYS A 97 -9.98 8.56 -4.14
N VAL A 98 -9.28 7.79 -3.30
CA VAL A 98 -9.17 6.34 -3.47
C VAL A 98 -10.54 5.69 -3.35
N MET A 99 -11.32 6.04 -2.32
CA MET A 99 -12.64 5.48 -2.10
C MET A 99 -13.63 5.84 -3.21
N SER A 100 -13.65 7.08 -3.69
CA SER A 100 -14.49 7.45 -4.84
C SER A 100 -14.16 6.62 -6.08
N GLN A 101 -12.88 6.39 -6.36
CA GLN A 101 -12.46 5.55 -7.48
C GLN A 101 -12.86 4.08 -7.27
N LEU A 102 -12.71 3.55 -6.05
CA LEU A 102 -13.11 2.17 -5.74
C LEU A 102 -14.61 1.97 -5.85
N ILE A 103 -15.42 2.89 -5.32
CA ILE A 103 -16.88 2.85 -5.43
C ILE A 103 -17.28 2.84 -6.90
N SER A 104 -16.72 3.72 -7.73
CA SER A 104 -17.00 3.75 -9.16
C SER A 104 -16.62 2.44 -9.88
N GLU A 105 -15.49 1.83 -9.50
CA GLU A 105 -15.06 0.54 -10.06
C GLU A 105 -15.98 -0.61 -9.64
N VAL A 106 -16.42 -0.64 -8.38
CA VAL A 106 -17.36 -1.65 -7.87
C VAL A 106 -18.73 -1.47 -8.50
N ASP A 107 -19.25 -0.25 -8.53
CA ASP A 107 -20.54 0.08 -9.14
C ASP A 107 -20.59 -0.30 -10.62
N ARG A 108 -19.51 -0.04 -11.37
CA ARG A 108 -19.38 -0.53 -12.75
C ARG A 108 -19.46 -2.06 -12.84
N LEU A 109 -19.01 -2.78 -11.82
CA LEU A 109 -19.00 -4.25 -11.79
C LEU A 109 -20.31 -4.87 -11.29
N THR A 110 -21.03 -4.18 -10.40
CA THR A 110 -22.23 -4.67 -9.71
C THR A 110 -23.47 -3.82 -9.99
N GLY A 111 -23.45 -3.02 -11.05
CA GLY A 111 -24.55 -2.14 -11.42
C GLY A 111 -25.82 -2.92 -11.75
N LYS A 112 -26.98 -2.26 -11.62
CA LYS A 112 -28.30 -2.85 -11.88
C LYS A 112 -28.47 -3.35 -13.32
N ASP A 113 -27.70 -2.80 -14.25
CA ASP A 113 -27.58 -3.26 -15.63
C ASP A 113 -26.99 -4.67 -15.77
N ARG A 114 -26.50 -5.27 -14.67
CA ARG A 114 -25.97 -6.64 -14.60
C ARG A 114 -26.83 -7.62 -13.82
N GLU A 115 -27.97 -7.19 -13.27
CA GLU A 115 -28.96 -8.08 -12.69
C GLU A 115 -29.69 -8.80 -13.85
N SER A 116 -29.46 -10.12 -13.99
CA SER A 116 -30.12 -10.98 -15.00
C SER A 116 -31.55 -11.33 -14.62
#